data_AF-A0A965PKT8-F1
#
_entry.id   AF-A0A965PKT8-F1
#
_cell.length_a   1.000
_cell.length_b   1.000
_cell.length_c   1.000
_cell.angle_alpha   90.00
_cell.angle_beta   90.00
_cell.angle_gamma   90.00
#
_symmetry.space_group_name_H-M   'P 1'
#
loop_
_entity.id
_entity.type
_entity.pdbx_description
1 polymer ?
#
loop_
_entity_poly.entity_id
_entity_poly.type
_entity_poly.pdbx_seq_one_letter_code
_entity_poly.pdbx_strand_id
1 'polypeptide(L)'
;MPAGRPSKPTEIKRKLGNPGQRKLPDQNQMQLFDPIVSIPEPARPLLKYGREFWDKVWLNGLQWISPNTDAELLLMTCELIDERWNLRVRVMQSNDWRERRGLRDLDARIISNLSLLGFTPADRSKLGVAEVKAISKMEALKRRQEARANESK
;
A
#
# COMPACT_ATOMS: atom_id res chain seq x y z
N MET A 1 -20.78 1.67 22.74
CA MET A 1 -20.57 0.30 22.22
C MET A 1 -19.07 0.02 22.24
N PRO A 2 -18.56 -0.96 23.02
CA PRO A 2 -17.15 -1.31 22.94
C PRO A 2 -16.89 -1.86 21.53
N ALA A 3 -15.93 -1.27 20.82
CA ALA A 3 -15.56 -1.75 19.49
C ALA A 3 -15.15 -3.22 19.60
N GLY A 4 -15.94 -4.10 18.97
CA GLY A 4 -15.67 -5.53 18.96
C GLY A 4 -14.25 -5.81 18.44
N ARG A 5 -13.64 -6.89 18.92
CA ARG A 5 -12.27 -7.28 18.53
C ARG A 5 -12.14 -7.25 17.00
N PRO A 6 -11.11 -6.57 16.44
CA PRO A 6 -10.97 -6.43 15.00
C PRO A 6 -10.97 -7.80 14.32
N SER A 7 -11.65 -7.88 13.18
CA SER A 7 -11.79 -9.13 12.43
C SER A 7 -10.42 -9.69 12.09
N LYS A 8 -10.21 -11.00 12.32
CA LYS A 8 -8.97 -11.66 11.89
C LYS A 8 -8.81 -11.47 10.37
N PRO A 9 -7.64 -11.07 9.88
CA PRO A 9 -7.33 -11.02 8.45
C PRO A 9 -7.73 -12.32 7.74
N THR A 10 -8.17 -12.20 6.49
CA THR A 10 -8.56 -13.33 5.63
C THR A 10 -7.44 -14.37 5.52
N GLU A 11 -6.19 -13.93 5.47
CA GLU A 11 -5.00 -14.79 5.42
C GLU A 11 -4.90 -15.72 6.65
N ILE A 12 -5.11 -15.16 7.85
CA ILE A 12 -5.09 -15.91 9.11
C ILE A 12 -6.30 -16.85 9.21
N LYS A 13 -7.47 -16.41 8.72
CA LYS A 13 -8.65 -17.27 8.64
C LYS A 13 -8.39 -18.46 7.73
N ARG A 14 -7.71 -18.29 6.59
CA ARG A 14 -7.33 -19.41 5.71
C ARG A 14 -6.33 -20.35 6.34
N LYS A 15 -5.24 -19.85 6.94
CA LYS A 15 -4.25 -20.69 7.65
C LYS A 15 -4.87 -21.50 8.79
N LEU A 16 -5.88 -20.96 9.47
CA LEU A 16 -6.59 -21.64 10.55
C LEU A 16 -7.76 -22.53 10.07
N GLY A 17 -7.93 -22.75 8.75
CA GLY A 17 -8.99 -23.61 8.22
C GLY A 17 -10.39 -22.99 8.25
N ASN A 18 -10.49 -21.66 8.18
CA ASN A 18 -11.73 -20.89 8.25
C ASN A 18 -12.59 -21.21 9.49
N PRO A 19 -12.09 -20.93 10.71
CA PRO A 19 -12.80 -21.30 11.94
C PRO A 19 -14.15 -20.59 12.10
N GLY A 20 -14.39 -19.50 11.35
CA GLY A 20 -15.67 -18.80 11.35
C GLY A 20 -16.68 -19.29 10.30
N GLN A 21 -16.32 -20.30 9.49
CA GLN A 21 -17.10 -20.90 8.40
C GLN A 21 -17.80 -19.95 7.40
N ARG A 22 -17.54 -18.64 7.47
CA ARG A 22 -18.05 -17.67 6.50
C ARG A 22 -17.35 -17.88 5.17
N LYS A 23 -18.09 -17.80 4.06
CA LYS A 23 -17.54 -17.90 2.72
C LYS A 23 -16.44 -16.84 2.56
N LEU A 24 -15.20 -17.29 2.35
CA LEU A 24 -14.06 -16.40 2.13
C LEU A 24 -14.07 -15.95 0.65
N PRO A 25 -13.62 -14.73 0.34
CA PRO A 25 -13.46 -14.28 -1.04
C PRO A 25 -12.59 -15.25 -1.83
N ASP A 26 -12.96 -15.48 -3.09
CA ASP A 26 -12.29 -16.45 -3.95
C ASP A 26 -10.89 -15.94 -4.35
N GLN A 27 -9.90 -16.83 -4.36
CA GLN A 27 -8.50 -16.46 -4.59
C GLN A 27 -8.26 -15.93 -6.01
N ASN A 28 -9.03 -16.45 -6.98
CA ASN A 28 -8.93 -16.07 -8.39
C ASN A 28 -9.57 -14.72 -8.74
N GLN A 29 -10.26 -14.07 -7.79
CA GLN A 29 -10.87 -12.74 -8.01
C GLN A 29 -10.01 -11.59 -7.53
N MET A 30 -8.80 -11.84 -7.02
CA MET A 30 -7.90 -10.76 -6.64
C MET A 30 -7.21 -10.23 -7.90
N GLN A 31 -7.53 -8.97 -8.25
CA GLN A 31 -6.96 -8.25 -9.39
C GLN A 31 -5.43 -8.35 -9.39
N LEU A 32 -4.87 -9.09 -10.34
CA LEU A 32 -3.48 -8.90 -10.73
C LEU A 32 -3.40 -7.50 -11.32
N PHE A 33 -2.56 -6.64 -10.74
CA PHE A 33 -2.26 -5.35 -11.35
C PHE A 33 -1.35 -5.57 -12.55
N ASP A 34 -1.69 -4.93 -13.66
CA ASP A 34 -0.82 -4.92 -14.83
C ASP A 34 0.55 -4.34 -14.45
N PRO A 35 1.64 -4.87 -15.03
CA PRO A 35 2.97 -4.34 -14.79
C PRO A 35 3.00 -2.86 -15.22
N ILE A 36 3.46 -2.00 -14.30
CA ILE A 36 3.59 -0.57 -14.54
C ILE A 36 4.62 -0.35 -15.65
N VAL A 37 4.19 0.19 -16.79
CA VAL A 37 5.03 0.44 -17.97
C VAL A 37 5.90 1.68 -17.79
N SER A 38 5.41 2.68 -17.05
CA SER A 38 6.12 3.91 -16.71
C SER A 38 5.60 4.48 -15.39
N ILE A 39 6.45 5.17 -14.64
CA ILE A 39 6.08 5.89 -13.42
C ILE A 39 4.96 6.90 -13.77
N PRO A 40 3.79 6.83 -13.12
CA PRO A 40 2.73 7.82 -13.34
C PRO A 40 3.20 9.22 -12.92
N GLU A 41 2.91 10.24 -13.70
CA GLU A 41 3.12 11.62 -13.27
C GLU A 41 2.05 12.04 -12.24
N PRO A 42 2.44 12.75 -11.16
CA PRO A 42 1.48 13.29 -10.20
C PRO A 42 0.46 14.22 -10.86
N ALA A 43 -0.83 14.06 -10.53
CA ALA A 43 -1.89 14.92 -11.06
C ALA A 43 -1.81 16.38 -10.55
N ARG A 44 -1.12 16.60 -9.43
CA ARG A 44 -0.89 17.91 -8.82
C ARG A 44 0.59 18.11 -8.54
N PRO A 45 1.10 19.36 -8.61
CA PRO A 45 2.51 19.64 -8.38
C PRO A 45 2.88 19.34 -6.93
N LEU A 46 3.97 18.60 -6.75
CA LEU A 46 4.57 18.28 -5.45
C LEU A 46 5.84 19.12 -5.25
N LEU A 47 6.20 19.39 -3.99
CA LEU A 47 7.52 19.93 -3.67
C LEU A 47 8.54 18.79 -3.65
N LYS A 48 9.78 19.11 -3.25
CA LYS A 48 10.92 18.20 -3.28
C LYS A 48 10.64 16.86 -2.58
N TYR A 49 10.12 16.89 -1.35
CA TYR A 49 10.06 15.69 -0.52
C TYR A 49 8.88 14.78 -0.89
N GLY A 50 7.74 15.38 -1.26
CA GLY A 50 6.59 14.69 -1.82
C GLY A 50 6.94 14.03 -3.14
N ARG A 51 7.63 14.74 -4.05
CA ARG A 51 8.09 14.17 -5.33
C ARG A 51 9.06 13.02 -5.13
N GLU A 52 10.08 13.19 -4.29
CA GLU A 52 11.02 12.11 -3.97
C GLU A 52 10.32 10.87 -3.38
N PHE A 53 9.27 11.06 -2.58
CA PHE A 53 8.50 9.95 -2.03
C PHE A 53 7.65 9.27 -3.11
N TRP A 54 6.93 10.04 -3.93
CA TRP A 54 6.16 9.55 -5.07
C TRP A 54 7.03 8.68 -6.00
N ASP A 55 8.17 9.22 -6.42
CA ASP A 55 9.09 8.53 -7.33
C ASP A 55 9.62 7.25 -6.68
N LYS A 56 9.98 7.27 -5.39
CA LYS A 56 10.42 6.06 -4.66
C LYS A 56 9.33 4.99 -4.63
N VAL A 57 8.08 5.35 -4.42
CA VAL A 57 6.98 4.38 -4.32
C VAL A 57 6.80 3.64 -5.64
N TRP A 58 6.83 4.36 -6.75
CA TRP A 58 6.67 3.78 -8.08
C TRP A 58 7.95 3.08 -8.58
N LEU A 59 9.14 3.61 -8.31
CA LEU A 59 10.43 3.00 -8.69
C LEU A 59 10.71 1.68 -7.99
N ASN A 60 10.38 1.58 -6.69
CA ASN A 60 10.57 0.33 -5.95
C ASN A 60 9.57 -0.77 -6.36
N GLY A 61 8.68 -0.49 -7.32
CA GLY A 61 7.79 -1.46 -7.91
C GLY A 61 6.89 -2.11 -6.86
N LEU A 62 6.26 -1.31 -6.00
CA LEU A 62 5.30 -1.81 -5.02
C LEU A 62 4.10 -2.41 -5.76
N GLN A 63 4.19 -3.71 -6.09
CA GLN A 63 3.23 -4.48 -6.91
C GLN A 63 1.77 -4.49 -6.39
N TRP A 64 1.51 -3.90 -5.23
CA TRP A 64 0.21 -3.86 -4.60
C TRP A 64 -0.42 -2.48 -4.56
N ILE A 65 0.32 -1.47 -4.99
CA ILE A 65 -0.20 -0.12 -5.15
C ILE A 65 -0.66 0.00 -6.60
N SER A 66 -1.94 0.28 -6.75
CA SER A 66 -2.61 0.45 -8.02
C SER A 66 -2.51 1.90 -8.49
N PRO A 67 -2.00 2.17 -9.71
CA PRO A 67 -2.06 3.49 -10.31
C PRO A 67 -3.48 4.05 -10.44
N ASN A 68 -4.49 3.17 -10.52
CA ASN A 68 -5.87 3.59 -10.76
C ASN A 68 -6.65 3.85 -9.48
N THR A 69 -6.37 3.10 -8.41
CA THR A 69 -7.16 3.19 -7.16
C THR A 69 -6.43 3.90 -6.04
N ASP A 70 -5.11 3.79 -5.98
CA ASP A 70 -4.32 4.26 -4.84
C ASP A 70 -3.59 5.59 -5.12
N ALA A 71 -3.54 6.01 -6.40
CA ALA A 71 -2.80 7.20 -6.81
C ALA A 71 -3.25 8.48 -6.09
N GLU A 72 -4.56 8.69 -5.91
CA GLU A 72 -5.06 9.89 -5.22
C GLU A 72 -4.69 9.89 -3.73
N LEU A 73 -4.79 8.74 -3.05
CA LEU A 73 -4.39 8.62 -1.65
C LEU A 73 -2.87 8.77 -1.48
N LEU A 74 -2.09 8.22 -2.42
CA LEU A 74 -0.65 8.41 -2.46
C LEU A 74 -0.29 9.88 -2.69
N LEU A 75 -1.00 10.56 -3.60
CA LEU A 75 -0.78 11.98 -3.92
C LEU A 75 -1.04 12.86 -2.69
N MET A 76 -2.17 12.68 -2.02
CA MET A 76 -2.47 13.37 -0.76
C MET A 76 -1.41 13.10 0.32
N THR A 77 -0.87 11.88 0.36
CA THR A 77 0.20 11.54 1.31
C THR A 77 1.50 12.28 0.98
N CYS A 78 1.83 12.44 -0.29
CA CYS A 78 2.98 13.21 -0.74
C CYS A 78 2.83 14.70 -0.39
N GLU A 79 1.63 15.27 -0.58
CA GLU A 79 1.30 16.65 -0.19
C GLU A 79 1.48 16.87 1.32
N LEU A 80 1.01 15.92 2.15
CA LEU A 80 1.22 15.98 3.60
C LEU A 80 2.69 15.87 4.00
N ILE A 81 3.50 15.09 3.28
CA ILE A 81 4.95 14.99 3.53
C ILE A 81 5.65 16.33 3.27
N ASP A 82 5.26 17.02 2.21
CA ASP A 82 5.77 18.37 1.90
C ASP A 82 5.38 19.38 2.98
N GLU A 83 4.12 19.39 3.40
CA GLU A 83 3.63 20.25 4.48
C GLU A 83 4.38 19.98 5.79
N ARG A 84 4.54 18.70 6.15
CA ARG A 84 5.29 18.26 7.32
C ARG A 84 6.72 18.78 7.32
N TRP A 85 7.40 18.75 6.17
CA TRP A 85 8.76 19.26 6.06
C TRP A 85 8.81 20.75 6.38
N ASN A 86 7.92 21.54 5.78
CA ASN A 86 7.83 22.97 6.01
C ASN A 86 7.49 23.31 7.47
N LEU A 87 6.55 22.59 8.08
CA LEU A 87 6.18 22.80 9.48
C LEU A 87 7.32 22.44 10.44
N ARG A 88 8.09 21.38 10.13
CA ARG A 88 9.24 20.98 10.95
C ARG A 88 10.30 22.08 11.03
N VAL A 89 10.55 22.79 9.91
CA VAL A 89 11.48 23.94 9.91
C VAL A 89 10.99 25.02 10.86
N ARG A 90 9.69 25.38 10.83
CA ARG A 90 9.11 26.37 11.74
C ARG A 90 9.21 25.95 13.21
N VAL A 91 8.85 24.70 13.51
CA VAL A 91 8.93 24.12 14.87
C VAL A 91 10.36 24.07 15.42
N MET A 92 11.37 24.00 14.57
CA MET A 92 12.77 24.05 15.00
C MET A 92 13.26 25.47 15.27
N GLN A 93 12.62 26.48 14.68
CA GLN A 93 12.93 27.90 14.84
C GLN A 93 12.08 28.58 15.92
N SER A 94 10.87 28.05 16.17
CA SER A 94 9.94 28.54 17.18
C SER A 94 9.89 27.58 18.38
N ASN A 95 9.44 28.08 19.54
CA ASN A 95 9.06 27.20 20.67
C ASN A 95 7.54 27.16 20.88
N ASP A 96 6.75 27.42 19.83
CA ASP A 96 5.29 27.38 19.93
C ASP A 96 4.79 25.93 20.05
N TRP A 97 4.10 25.63 21.15
CA TRP A 97 3.53 24.33 21.40
C TRP A 97 2.41 23.98 20.40
N ARG A 98 1.75 24.97 19.80
CA ARG A 98 0.69 24.76 18.80
C ARG A 98 1.25 24.17 17.52
N GLU A 99 2.37 24.69 17.04
CA GLU A 99 3.07 24.15 15.87
C GLU A 99 3.58 22.74 16.14
N ARG A 100 4.11 22.48 17.34
CA ARG A 100 4.50 21.12 17.76
C ARG A 100 3.31 20.15 17.79
N ARG A 101 2.12 20.62 18.18
CA ARG A 101 0.89 19.80 18.13
C ARG A 101 0.50 19.55 16.67
N GLY A 102 0.46 20.59 15.83
CA GLY A 102 0.16 20.45 14.40
C GLY A 102 1.09 19.47 13.69
N LEU A 103 2.38 19.46 14.04
CA LEU A 103 3.35 18.50 13.49
C LEU A 103 3.01 17.05 13.87
N ARG A 104 2.62 16.80 15.13
CA ARG A 104 2.18 15.46 15.57
C ARG A 104 0.88 15.03 14.90
N ASP A 105 -0.02 15.96 14.64
CA ASP A 105 -1.28 15.67 13.94
C ASP A 105 -1.01 15.31 12.46
N LEU A 106 -0.10 16.03 11.80
CA LEU A 106 0.37 15.66 10.45
C LEU A 106 1.07 14.30 10.45
N ASP A 107 1.96 14.02 11.41
CA ASP A 107 2.61 12.71 11.56
C ASP A 107 1.57 11.58 11.66
N ALA A 108 0.54 11.76 12.49
CA ALA A 108 -0.52 10.78 12.66
C ALA A 108 -1.32 10.52 11.37
N ARG A 109 -1.64 11.58 10.62
CA ARG A 109 -2.34 11.49 9.32
C ARG A 109 -1.50 10.75 8.28
N ILE A 110 -0.20 11.08 8.19
CA ILE A 110 0.73 10.41 7.27
C ILE A 110 0.83 8.92 7.62
N ILE A 111 1.01 8.57 8.90
CA ILE A 111 1.06 7.17 9.33
C ILE A 111 -0.24 6.43 8.98
N SER A 112 -1.39 7.08 9.19
CA SER A 112 -2.70 6.52 8.83
C SER A 112 -2.78 6.20 7.33
N ASN A 113 -2.38 7.14 6.46
CA ASN A 113 -2.39 6.92 5.02
C ASN A 113 -1.41 5.81 4.59
N LEU A 114 -0.20 5.79 5.15
CA LEU A 114 0.79 4.75 4.87
C LEU A 114 0.28 3.37 5.28
N SER A 115 -0.47 3.27 6.39
CA SER A 115 -1.15 2.04 6.78
C SER A 115 -2.24 1.64 5.80
N LEU A 116 -3.08 2.58 5.33
CA LEU A 116 -4.11 2.30 4.33
C LEU A 116 -3.52 1.81 3.00
N LEU A 117 -2.37 2.35 2.60
CA LEU A 117 -1.62 1.96 1.41
C LEU A 117 -0.79 0.67 1.59
N GLY A 118 -0.82 0.05 2.78
CA GLY A 118 -0.12 -1.20 3.02
C GLY A 118 1.41 -1.07 3.06
N PHE A 119 1.96 0.01 3.63
CA PHE A 119 3.42 0.13 3.77
C PHE A 119 4.00 -0.78 4.85
N THR A 120 3.20 -1.23 5.82
CA THR A 120 3.62 -2.20 6.83
C THR A 120 3.26 -3.64 6.42
N PRO A 121 4.05 -4.66 6.80
CA PRO A 121 3.69 -6.06 6.55
C PRO A 121 2.31 -6.43 7.12
N ALA A 122 1.97 -5.93 8.30
CA ALA A 122 0.69 -6.20 8.94
C ALA A 122 -0.49 -5.60 8.16
N ASP A 123 -0.33 -4.39 7.62
CA ASP A 123 -1.37 -3.75 6.83
C ASP A 123 -1.51 -4.40 5.45
N ARG A 124 -0.41 -4.85 4.83
CA ARG A 124 -0.47 -5.67 3.59
C ARG A 124 -1.27 -6.94 3.78
N SER A 125 -1.07 -7.62 4.91
CA SER A 125 -1.83 -8.81 5.26
C SER A 125 -3.32 -8.53 5.46
N LYS A 126 -3.70 -7.33 5.93
CA LYS A 126 -5.12 -6.93 6.01
C LYS A 126 -5.72 -6.68 4.64
N LEU A 127 -4.92 -6.15 3.71
CA LEU A 127 -5.33 -5.91 2.31
C LEU A 127 -5.36 -7.21 1.48
N GLY A 128 -4.88 -8.34 2.00
CA GLY A 128 -4.82 -9.61 1.26
C GLY A 128 -3.72 -9.66 0.19
N VAL A 129 -2.85 -8.65 0.17
CA VAL A 129 -1.82 -8.45 -0.86
C VAL A 129 -0.77 -9.56 -0.88
N ALA A 130 -0.43 -10.13 0.28
CA ALA A 130 0.58 -11.16 0.36
C ALA A 130 0.12 -12.45 -0.34
N GLU A 131 -1.18 -12.73 -0.33
CA GLU A 131 -1.78 -13.85 -1.04
C GLU A 131 -1.78 -13.62 -2.56
N VAL A 132 -2.05 -12.40 -3.04
CA VAL A 132 -2.02 -12.05 -4.48
C VAL A 132 -0.66 -12.35 -5.11
N LYS A 133 0.42 -11.98 -4.42
CA LYS A 133 1.79 -12.26 -4.90
C LYS A 133 2.12 -13.75 -4.98
N ALA A 134 1.66 -14.54 -4.01
CA ALA A 134 1.89 -15.98 -3.99
C ALA A 134 1.19 -16.68 -5.17
N ILE A 135 -0.06 -16.27 -5.48
CA ILE A 135 -0.84 -16.80 -6.60
C ILE A 135 -0.20 -16.41 -7.94
N SER A 136 0.13 -15.12 -8.13
CA SER A 136 0.77 -14.64 -9.37
C SER A 136 2.07 -15.39 -9.69
N LYS A 137 2.92 -15.67 -8.68
CA LYS A 137 4.14 -16.45 -8.87
C LYS A 137 3.85 -17.91 -9.29
N MET A 138 2.81 -18.52 -8.72
CA MET A 138 2.40 -19.88 -9.08
C MET A 138 1.83 -19.95 -10.50
N GLU A 139 1.03 -18.98 -10.93
CA GLU A 139 0.53 -18.89 -12.30
C GLU A 139 1.67 -18.67 -13.30
N ALA A 140 2.63 -17.80 -12.99
CA ALA A 140 3.81 -17.59 -13.82
C ALA A 140 4.65 -18.87 -13.98
N LEU A 141 4.80 -19.66 -12.91
CA LEU A 141 5.49 -20.95 -12.96
C LEU A 141 4.73 -21.97 -13.82
N LYS A 142 3.40 -22.06 -13.69
CA LYS A 142 2.55 -22.93 -14.53
C LYS A 142 2.65 -22.58 -16.01
N ARG A 143 2.51 -21.30 -16.37
CA ARG A 143 2.68 -20.82 -17.75
C ARG A 143 4.06 -21.19 -18.32
N ARG A 144 5.12 -21.11 -17.50
CA ARG A 144 6.48 -21.50 -17.92
C ARG A 144 6.63 -23.02 -18.13
N GLN A 145 5.93 -23.84 -17.34
CA GLN A 145 5.91 -25.29 -17.53
C GLN A 145 5.14 -25.68 -18.79
N GLU A 146 3.98 -25.06 -19.03
CA GLU A 146 3.16 -25.26 -20.23
C GLU A 146 3.91 -24.86 -21.51
N ALA A 147 4.64 -23.73 -21.49
CA ALA A 147 5.48 -23.31 -22.61
C ALA A 147 6.58 -24.34 -22.94
N ARG A 148 7.27 -24.88 -21.92
CA ARG A 148 8.27 -25.95 -22.10
C ARG A 148 7.68 -27.25 -22.63
N ALA A 149 6.46 -27.58 -22.24
CA ALA A 149 5.77 -28.78 -22.69
C ALA A 149 5.32 -28.68 -24.16
N ASN A 150 5.00 -27.47 -24.63
CA ASN A 150 4.69 -27.20 -26.04
C ASN A 150 5.93 -27.12 -26.94
N GLU A 151 7.09 -26.72 -26.43
CA GLU A 151 8.36 -26.73 -27.19
C GLU A 151 8.95 -28.15 -27.37
N SER A 152 8.47 -29.14 -26.62
CA SER A 152 8.95 -30.53 -26.66
C SER A 152 8.07 -31.46 -27.51
N LYS A 153 7.15 -30.91 -28.31
CA LYS A 153 6.29 -31.61 -29.27
C LYS A 153 6.58 -31.10 -30.68
#